data_AF-A0A2H0UJ86-F1
#
_entry.id   AF-A0A2H0UJ86-F1
#
_cell.length_a   1.000
_cell.length_b   1.000
_cell.length_c   1.000
_cell.angle_alpha   90.00
_cell.angle_beta   90.00
_cell.angle_gamma   90.00
#
_symmetry.space_group_name_H-M   'P 1'
#
loop_
_entity.id
_entity.type
_entity.pdbx_description
1 polymer ?
#
loop_
_entity_poly.entity_id
_entity_poly.type
_entity_poly.pdbx_seq_one_letter_code
_entity_poly.pdbx_strand_id
1 'polypeptide(L)'
;MSGEEIQRDVVEEMLYRATLKQSFQSDVEEIRRIYGIPECGFKNRSAAEKWWLGEDEKLHSSADFDQGIWDLLSKHYLPQGANGLLESYVLINNFKFLPKLAHNFFICEYEEILLTPSAMEKRWLNSNKKFIRLYISEDTSLPMVKAYLDEHWRSIRKLVFLKTKKQKTIRRSKNSKRDELIWKLYQKTRIELGLTRGEYKDVRVSTILELKYGIKVTPENIRKIVQRMRTLRDS
;
A
#
# COMPACT_ATOMS: atom_id res chain seq x y z
N MET A 1 -13.38 17.59 -1.77
CA MET A 1 -13.38 16.16 -2.06
C MET A 1 -12.16 15.80 -2.88
N SER A 2 -11.64 14.58 -2.77
CA SER A 2 -10.60 14.04 -3.65
C SER A 2 -11.22 13.45 -4.92
N GLY A 3 -10.39 13.16 -5.94
CA GLY A 3 -10.85 12.42 -7.12
C GLY A 3 -11.27 10.97 -6.82
N GLU A 4 -10.77 10.40 -5.73
CA GLU A 4 -11.07 9.03 -5.28
C GLU A 4 -12.49 8.94 -4.67
N GLU A 5 -12.91 9.97 -3.92
CA GLU A 5 -14.28 10.08 -3.40
C GLU A 5 -15.29 10.13 -4.57
N ILE A 6 -15.05 11.02 -5.55
CA ILE A 6 -15.93 11.18 -6.73
C ILE A 6 -16.01 9.90 -7.57
N GLN A 7 -14.90 9.16 -7.73
CA GLN A 7 -14.92 7.87 -8.43
C GLN A 7 -15.71 6.80 -7.68
N ARG A 8 -15.64 6.79 -6.34
CA ARG A 8 -16.40 5.86 -5.51
C ARG A 8 -17.91 6.10 -5.61
N ASP A 9 -18.34 7.36 -5.52
CA ASP A 9 -19.76 7.73 -5.59
C ASP A 9 -20.40 7.26 -6.93
N VAL A 10 -19.67 7.39 -8.04
CA VAL A 10 -20.09 6.89 -9.36
C VAL A 10 -20.22 5.36 -9.41
N VAL A 11 -19.31 4.63 -8.76
CA VAL A 11 -19.35 3.15 -8.71
C VAL A 11 -20.52 2.66 -7.86
N GLU A 12 -20.79 3.28 -6.70
CA GLU A 12 -21.94 2.95 -5.85
C GLU A 12 -23.28 3.24 -6.57
N GLU A 13 -23.39 4.37 -7.29
CA GLU A 13 -24.56 4.71 -8.11
C GLU A 13 -24.76 3.76 -9.31
N MET A 14 -23.69 3.34 -9.99
CA MET A 14 -23.79 2.36 -11.09
C MET A 14 -24.31 1.00 -10.60
N LEU A 15 -23.81 0.54 -9.44
CA LEU A 15 -24.27 -0.71 -8.83
C LEU A 15 -25.74 -0.59 -8.35
N TYR A 16 -26.10 0.52 -7.70
CA TYR A 16 -27.48 0.78 -7.28
C TYR A 16 -28.45 0.71 -8.47
N ARG A 17 -28.13 1.37 -9.60
CA ARG A 17 -28.93 1.30 -10.84
C ARG A 17 -29.02 -0.10 -11.44
N ALA A 18 -28.02 -0.96 -11.24
CA ALA A 18 -28.12 -2.36 -11.64
C ALA A 18 -29.13 -3.12 -10.76
N THR A 19 -29.15 -2.88 -9.45
CA THR A 19 -30.10 -3.54 -8.52
C THR A 19 -31.58 -3.21 -8.77
N LEU A 20 -31.88 -2.16 -9.54
CA LEU A 20 -33.23 -1.81 -10.00
C LEU A 20 -33.70 -2.64 -11.22
N LYS A 21 -32.84 -3.48 -11.81
CA LYS A 21 -33.18 -4.32 -12.97
C LYS A 21 -33.58 -5.73 -12.52
N GLN A 22 -34.73 -6.22 -12.98
CA GLN A 22 -35.18 -7.59 -12.67
C GLN A 22 -34.16 -8.67 -13.07
N SER A 23 -33.49 -8.51 -14.22
CA SER A 23 -32.46 -9.46 -14.67
C SER A 23 -31.25 -9.52 -13.74
N PHE A 24 -30.87 -8.40 -13.12
CA PHE A 24 -29.79 -8.38 -12.13
C PHE A 24 -30.23 -9.02 -10.81
N GLN A 25 -31.48 -8.78 -10.39
CA GLN A 25 -32.05 -9.41 -9.19
C GLN A 25 -32.07 -10.94 -9.33
N SER A 26 -32.58 -11.46 -10.44
CA SER A 26 -32.63 -12.90 -10.69
C SER A 26 -31.26 -13.56 -10.90
N ASP A 27 -30.27 -12.84 -11.42
CA ASP A 27 -28.89 -13.33 -11.46
C ASP A 27 -28.25 -13.39 -10.04
N VAL A 28 -28.60 -12.45 -9.15
CA VAL A 28 -28.19 -12.47 -7.74
C VAL A 28 -28.92 -13.57 -6.96
N GLU A 29 -30.20 -13.82 -7.24
CA GLU A 29 -30.98 -14.94 -6.70
C GLU A 29 -30.38 -16.28 -7.13
N GLU A 30 -29.97 -16.42 -8.39
CA GLU A 30 -29.30 -17.62 -8.90
C GLU A 30 -27.94 -17.85 -8.21
N ILE A 31 -27.10 -16.83 -8.10
CA ILE A 31 -25.84 -16.92 -7.35
C ILE A 31 -26.12 -17.31 -5.89
N ARG A 32 -27.04 -16.63 -5.20
CA ARG A 32 -27.40 -16.96 -3.81
C ARG A 32 -27.81 -18.43 -3.67
N ARG A 33 -28.66 -18.93 -4.58
CA ARG A 33 -29.10 -20.33 -4.66
C ARG A 33 -27.94 -21.31 -4.87
N ILE A 34 -27.02 -21.04 -5.80
CA ILE A 34 -25.87 -21.92 -6.10
C ILE A 34 -24.97 -22.05 -4.86
N TYR A 35 -24.63 -20.94 -4.21
CA TYR A 35 -23.64 -20.91 -3.13
C TYR A 35 -24.24 -21.15 -1.72
N GLY A 36 -25.53 -21.50 -1.63
CA GLY A 36 -26.21 -21.79 -0.35
C GLY A 36 -26.45 -20.55 0.53
N ILE A 37 -26.48 -19.36 -0.07
CA ILE A 37 -26.73 -18.08 0.60
C ILE A 37 -28.26 -17.87 0.65
N PRO A 38 -28.83 -17.37 1.77
CA PRO A 38 -30.27 -17.07 1.83
C PRO A 38 -30.71 -16.08 0.74
N GLU A 39 -31.95 -16.21 0.26
CA GLU A 39 -32.54 -15.40 -0.82
C GLU A 39 -32.39 -13.88 -0.61
N CYS A 40 -32.55 -13.40 0.63
CA CYS A 40 -32.37 -11.99 1.02
C CYS A 40 -30.96 -11.66 1.58
N GLY A 41 -29.99 -12.56 1.43
CA GLY A 41 -28.68 -12.51 2.08
C GLY A 41 -28.73 -12.89 3.58
N PHE A 42 -27.55 -12.95 4.21
CA PHE A 42 -27.40 -13.21 5.62
C PHE A 42 -27.86 -12.01 6.47
N LYS A 43 -28.69 -12.29 7.49
CA LYS A 43 -29.29 -11.29 8.40
C LYS A 43 -28.26 -10.38 9.10
N ASN A 44 -27.01 -10.82 9.22
CA ASN A 44 -25.92 -10.02 9.75
C ASN A 44 -24.56 -10.49 9.21
N ARG A 45 -23.56 -9.61 9.37
CA ARG A 45 -22.17 -9.81 8.98
C ARG A 45 -21.54 -11.08 9.56
N SER A 46 -21.83 -11.46 10.81
CA SER A 46 -21.19 -12.62 11.45
C SER A 46 -21.63 -13.94 10.83
N ALA A 47 -22.87 -14.04 10.35
CA ALA A 47 -23.33 -15.21 9.60
C ALA A 47 -22.66 -15.29 8.21
N ALA A 48 -22.50 -14.15 7.52
CA ALA A 48 -21.72 -14.09 6.28
C ALA A 48 -20.24 -14.45 6.49
N GLU A 49 -19.62 -14.02 7.60
CA GLU A 49 -18.23 -14.35 7.95
C GLU A 49 -18.07 -15.85 8.30
N LYS A 50 -19.04 -16.49 8.98
CA LYS A 50 -19.06 -17.95 9.20
C LYS A 50 -19.18 -18.75 7.91
N TRP A 51 -20.15 -18.40 7.07
CA TRP A 51 -20.32 -18.99 5.75
C TRP A 51 -19.04 -18.83 4.92
N TRP A 52 -18.44 -17.63 4.90
CA TRP A 52 -17.21 -17.37 4.15
C TRP A 52 -16.04 -18.24 4.62
N LEU A 53 -15.89 -18.44 5.93
CA LEU A 53 -14.83 -19.27 6.52
C LEU A 53 -15.05 -20.78 6.32
N GLY A 54 -16.28 -21.22 6.02
CA GLY A 54 -16.61 -22.66 5.94
C GLY A 54 -16.74 -23.31 7.31
N GLU A 55 -17.24 -22.56 8.31
CA GLU A 55 -17.68 -23.15 9.58
C GLU A 55 -19.00 -23.93 9.44
N ASP A 56 -19.73 -23.71 8.33
CA ASP A 56 -20.91 -24.44 7.90
C ASP A 56 -20.58 -25.25 6.62
N GLU A 57 -21.30 -26.34 6.34
CA GLU A 57 -21.10 -27.17 5.13
C GLU A 57 -21.35 -26.37 3.84
N LYS A 58 -20.28 -26.16 3.05
CA LYS A 58 -20.36 -25.47 1.76
C LYS A 58 -20.63 -26.44 0.61
N LEU A 59 -21.50 -26.02 -0.31
CA LEU A 59 -21.70 -26.67 -1.62
C LEU A 59 -20.53 -26.42 -2.60
N HIS A 60 -19.86 -25.25 -2.49
CA HIS A 60 -18.82 -24.79 -3.40
C HIS A 60 -17.73 -24.00 -2.66
N SER A 61 -16.53 -23.86 -3.23
CA SER A 61 -15.43 -23.12 -2.60
C SER A 61 -15.66 -21.60 -2.63
N SER A 62 -14.88 -20.84 -1.85
CA SER A 62 -14.91 -19.37 -1.95
C SER A 62 -14.40 -18.88 -3.31
N ALA A 63 -13.39 -19.55 -3.90
CA ALA A 63 -12.87 -19.16 -5.21
C ALA A 63 -13.92 -19.33 -6.33
N ASP A 64 -14.79 -20.34 -6.23
CA ASP A 64 -15.92 -20.51 -7.14
C ASP A 64 -16.92 -19.35 -7.00
N PHE A 65 -17.16 -18.88 -5.77
CA PHE A 65 -18.01 -17.70 -5.51
C PHE A 65 -17.40 -16.42 -6.06
N ASP A 66 -16.10 -16.18 -5.85
CA ASP A 66 -15.40 -15.01 -6.39
C ASP A 66 -15.50 -14.95 -7.92
N GLN A 67 -15.39 -16.10 -8.61
CA GLN A 67 -15.61 -16.17 -10.06
C GLN A 67 -17.05 -15.80 -10.45
N GLY A 68 -18.06 -16.31 -9.72
CA GLY A 68 -19.46 -15.94 -9.94
C GLY A 68 -19.72 -14.43 -9.78
N ILE A 69 -19.04 -13.76 -8.85
CA ILE A 69 -19.09 -12.29 -8.70
C ILE A 69 -18.42 -11.58 -9.89
N TRP A 70 -17.28 -12.07 -10.39
CA TRP A 70 -16.63 -11.54 -11.61
C TRP A 70 -17.48 -11.71 -12.87
N ASP A 71 -18.16 -12.84 -13.01
CA ASP A 71 -19.07 -13.10 -14.13
C ASP A 71 -20.30 -12.19 -14.06
N LEU A 72 -20.85 -11.96 -12.86
CA LEU A 72 -21.97 -11.03 -12.64
C LEU A 72 -21.59 -9.57 -12.96
N LEU A 73 -20.40 -9.12 -12.55
CA LEU A 73 -19.88 -7.80 -12.95
C LEU A 73 -19.83 -7.65 -14.47
N SER A 74 -19.28 -8.68 -15.14
CA SER A 74 -19.07 -8.70 -16.59
C SER A 74 -20.39 -8.71 -17.36
N LYS A 75 -21.35 -9.54 -16.92
CA LYS A 75 -22.69 -9.70 -17.51
C LYS A 75 -23.52 -8.41 -17.45
N HIS A 76 -23.33 -7.58 -16.43
CA HIS A 76 -24.06 -6.31 -16.26
C HIS A 76 -23.26 -5.05 -16.61
N TYR A 77 -22.07 -5.20 -17.20
CA TYR A 77 -21.17 -4.10 -17.59
C TYR A 77 -20.78 -3.18 -16.41
N LEU A 78 -20.62 -3.76 -15.23
CA LEU A 78 -20.22 -3.05 -14.01
C LEU A 78 -18.70 -2.86 -13.95
N PRO A 79 -18.21 -1.73 -13.39
CA PRO A 79 -16.78 -1.48 -13.27
C PRO A 79 -16.15 -2.45 -12.25
N GLN A 80 -14.93 -2.91 -12.51
CA GLN A 80 -14.22 -3.87 -11.64
C GLN A 80 -14.08 -3.40 -10.18
N GLY A 81 -14.02 -2.08 -9.95
CA GLY A 81 -14.02 -1.48 -8.61
C GLY A 81 -15.31 -1.71 -7.79
N ALA A 82 -16.40 -2.17 -8.43
CA ALA A 82 -17.63 -2.53 -7.75
C ALA A 82 -17.55 -3.89 -7.02
N ASN A 83 -16.52 -4.70 -7.23
CA ASN A 83 -16.44 -6.10 -6.75
C ASN A 83 -16.83 -6.24 -5.26
N GLY A 84 -16.09 -5.61 -4.34
CA GLY A 84 -16.39 -5.73 -2.90
C GLY A 84 -17.70 -5.08 -2.44
N LEU A 85 -18.33 -4.23 -3.26
CA LEU A 85 -19.67 -3.69 -3.03
C LEU A 85 -20.73 -4.70 -3.48
N LEU A 86 -20.49 -5.40 -4.60
CA LEU A 86 -21.33 -6.47 -5.12
C LEU A 86 -21.26 -7.72 -4.23
N GLU A 87 -20.07 -8.13 -3.79
CA GLU A 87 -19.82 -9.14 -2.76
C GLU A 87 -20.68 -8.85 -1.51
N SER A 88 -20.62 -7.61 -1.00
CA SER A 88 -21.41 -7.17 0.16
C SER A 88 -22.93 -7.17 -0.11
N TYR A 89 -23.35 -6.81 -1.33
CA TYR A 89 -24.75 -6.88 -1.74
C TYR A 89 -25.26 -8.33 -1.84
N VAL A 90 -24.52 -9.22 -2.49
CA VAL A 90 -24.89 -10.64 -2.60
C VAL A 90 -24.97 -11.28 -1.22
N LEU A 91 -23.99 -11.04 -0.35
CA LEU A 91 -23.91 -11.69 0.97
C LEU A 91 -24.86 -11.14 2.03
N ILE A 92 -25.11 -9.82 2.11
CA ILE A 92 -25.96 -9.23 3.18
C ILE A 92 -26.97 -8.16 2.69
N ASN A 93 -27.20 -8.09 1.38
CA ASN A 93 -28.13 -7.16 0.74
C ASN A 93 -27.85 -5.67 1.08
N ASN A 94 -26.57 -5.30 1.16
CA ASN A 94 -26.13 -3.98 1.62
C ASN A 94 -24.88 -3.49 0.87
N PHE A 95 -24.90 -2.25 0.36
CA PHE A 95 -23.76 -1.64 -0.34
C PHE A 95 -22.63 -1.15 0.58
N LYS A 96 -22.74 -1.33 1.90
CA LYS A 96 -21.64 -1.04 2.83
C LYS A 96 -20.51 -2.08 2.68
N PHE A 97 -19.55 -1.79 1.80
CA PHE A 97 -18.30 -2.53 1.60
C PHE A 97 -17.77 -3.15 2.90
N LEU A 98 -17.71 -4.49 2.95
CA LEU A 98 -17.37 -5.26 4.15
C LEU A 98 -15.86 -5.52 4.24
N PRO A 99 -15.08 -4.75 5.02
CA PRO A 99 -13.61 -4.71 4.84
C PRO A 99 -12.85 -5.91 5.43
N LYS A 100 -13.53 -7.04 5.67
CA LYS A 100 -12.89 -8.28 6.17
C LYS A 100 -13.29 -9.55 5.42
N LEU A 101 -14.36 -9.56 4.62
CA LEU A 101 -14.74 -10.74 3.82
C LEU A 101 -13.79 -10.87 2.62
N ALA A 102 -13.63 -9.78 1.87
CA ALA A 102 -12.48 -9.46 1.01
C ALA A 102 -11.07 -9.51 1.67
N HIS A 103 -10.88 -10.10 2.86
CA HIS A 103 -9.59 -10.31 3.54
C HIS A 103 -9.37 -11.76 4.02
N ASN A 104 -9.61 -12.74 3.15
CA ASN A 104 -8.87 -14.00 3.23
C ASN A 104 -8.07 -14.36 1.97
N PHE A 105 -8.08 -13.50 0.94
CA PHE A 105 -7.00 -13.47 -0.03
C PHE A 105 -5.72 -12.97 0.63
N PHE A 106 -4.95 -13.98 1.04
CA PHE A 106 -3.55 -13.96 1.42
C PHE A 106 -3.26 -13.35 2.80
N ILE A 107 -3.22 -14.24 3.80
CA ILE A 107 -2.40 -14.08 5.02
C ILE A 107 -0.94 -14.48 4.72
N CYS A 108 -0.76 -15.39 3.76
CA CYS A 108 0.51 -15.78 3.15
C CYS A 108 0.28 -16.03 1.65
N GLU A 109 1.31 -15.90 0.82
CA GLU A 109 1.36 -16.44 -0.54
C GLU A 109 2.64 -17.27 -0.71
N TYR A 110 2.63 -18.19 -1.66
CA TYR A 110 3.79 -19.00 -2.04
C TYR A 110 3.96 -18.94 -3.56
N GLU A 111 5.20 -18.83 -4.00
CA GLU A 111 5.63 -18.79 -5.40
C GLU A 111 7.10 -19.23 -5.44
N GLU A 112 7.45 -20.12 -6.37
CA GLU A 112 8.84 -20.50 -6.62
C GLU A 112 9.62 -19.30 -7.19
N ILE A 113 10.92 -19.17 -6.85
CA ILE A 113 11.66 -17.92 -7.05
C ILE A 113 11.98 -17.68 -8.53
N LEU A 114 11.11 -16.94 -9.21
CA LEU A 114 11.36 -16.41 -10.55
C LEU A 114 12.25 -15.16 -10.50
N LEU A 115 13.13 -15.00 -11.49
CA LEU A 115 14.13 -13.93 -11.58
C LEU A 115 13.56 -12.51 -11.87
N THR A 116 12.25 -12.29 -11.73
CA THR A 116 11.59 -11.01 -12.04
C THR A 116 10.57 -10.62 -10.96
N PRO A 117 10.26 -9.32 -10.76
CA PRO A 117 9.24 -8.90 -9.81
C PRO A 117 7.87 -9.47 -10.20
N SER A 118 7.40 -10.42 -9.42
CA SER A 118 6.33 -11.31 -9.82
C SER A 118 4.94 -10.68 -9.76
N ALA A 119 3.92 -11.39 -10.25
CA ALA A 119 2.54 -10.97 -10.07
C ALA A 119 2.17 -10.87 -8.58
N MET A 120 2.71 -11.79 -7.76
CA MET A 120 2.57 -11.82 -6.30
C MET A 120 3.13 -10.56 -5.64
N GLU A 121 4.40 -10.22 -5.88
CA GLU A 121 5.02 -9.02 -5.30
C GLU A 121 4.29 -7.73 -5.72
N LYS A 122 3.82 -7.66 -6.96
CA LYS A 122 2.99 -6.53 -7.46
C LYS A 122 1.63 -6.45 -6.75
N ARG A 123 0.93 -7.57 -6.53
CA ARG A 123 -0.32 -7.60 -5.74
C ARG A 123 -0.09 -7.06 -4.33
N TRP A 124 0.93 -7.55 -3.64
CA TRP A 124 1.24 -7.12 -2.28
C TRP A 124 1.61 -5.64 -2.17
N LEU A 125 2.45 -5.13 -3.07
CA LEU A 125 2.79 -3.70 -3.12
C LEU A 125 1.56 -2.82 -3.39
N ASN A 126 0.68 -3.24 -4.32
CA ASN A 126 -0.54 -2.52 -4.65
C ASN A 126 -1.61 -2.58 -3.53
N SER A 127 -1.59 -3.63 -2.68
CA SER A 127 -2.58 -3.82 -1.61
C SER A 127 -2.53 -2.77 -0.50
N ASN A 128 -1.44 -1.98 -0.41
CA ASN A 128 -1.14 -1.06 0.68
C ASN A 128 -1.10 -1.72 2.08
N LYS A 129 -1.16 -3.05 2.16
CA LYS A 129 -0.91 -3.84 3.38
C LYS A 129 0.59 -3.87 3.66
N LYS A 130 0.95 -4.09 4.93
CA LYS A 130 2.33 -4.39 5.31
C LYS A 130 2.55 -5.91 5.29
N PHE A 131 3.60 -6.34 4.60
CA PHE A 131 3.99 -7.74 4.45
C PHE A 131 5.50 -7.90 4.63
N ILE A 132 5.98 -9.15 4.62
CA ILE A 132 7.40 -9.51 4.59
C ILE A 132 7.56 -10.68 3.62
N ARG A 133 8.63 -10.68 2.80
CA ARG A 133 9.03 -11.85 2.03
C ARG A 133 9.93 -12.73 2.90
N LEU A 134 9.58 -14.01 3.00
CA LEU A 134 10.43 -15.05 3.56
C LEU A 134 11.04 -15.85 2.41
N TYR A 135 12.28 -16.29 2.58
CA TYR A 135 12.95 -17.23 1.69
C TYR A 135 13.18 -18.53 2.45
N ILE A 136 12.80 -19.65 1.85
CA ILE A 136 12.89 -21.00 2.41
C ILE A 136 13.65 -21.83 1.36
N SER A 137 14.69 -22.57 1.74
CA SER A 137 15.34 -23.51 0.80
C SER A 137 14.53 -24.81 0.74
N GLU A 138 14.63 -25.53 -0.38
CA GLU A 138 13.94 -26.81 -0.58
C GLU A 138 14.35 -27.86 0.48
N ASP A 139 15.59 -27.79 0.98
CA ASP A 139 16.11 -28.64 2.07
C ASP A 139 15.51 -28.31 3.45
N THR A 140 14.79 -27.19 3.59
CA THR A 140 14.34 -26.67 4.89
C THR A 140 13.02 -27.31 5.32
N SER A 141 13.08 -28.28 6.22
CA SER A 141 11.88 -28.96 6.74
C SER A 141 10.89 -28.01 7.44
N LEU A 142 9.58 -28.28 7.33
CA LEU A 142 8.51 -27.49 7.94
C LEU A 142 8.71 -27.23 9.47
N PRO A 143 9.17 -28.21 10.29
CA PRO A 143 9.50 -27.94 11.69
C PRO A 143 10.60 -26.89 11.89
N MET A 144 11.61 -26.84 11.02
CA MET A 144 12.68 -25.84 11.07
C MET A 144 12.17 -24.44 10.69
N VAL A 145 11.34 -24.34 9.65
CA VAL A 145 10.68 -23.08 9.28
C VAL A 145 9.83 -22.56 10.44
N LYS A 146 9.06 -23.44 11.09
CA LYS A 146 8.25 -23.09 12.26
C LYS A 146 9.11 -22.62 13.43
N ALA A 147 10.16 -23.36 13.81
CA ALA A 147 11.03 -22.99 14.91
C ALA A 147 11.70 -21.62 14.70
N TYR A 148 12.22 -21.36 13.49
CA TYR A 148 12.79 -20.07 13.10
C TYR A 148 11.77 -18.93 13.21
N LEU A 149 10.53 -19.16 12.77
CA LEU A 149 9.45 -18.18 12.89
C LEU A 149 9.08 -17.93 14.35
N ASP A 150 8.87 -18.97 15.16
CA ASP A 150 8.49 -18.83 16.57
C ASP A 150 9.57 -18.09 17.40
N GLU A 151 10.86 -18.37 17.15
CA GLU A 151 11.97 -17.66 17.80
C GLU A 151 12.05 -16.18 17.37
N HIS A 152 11.99 -15.92 16.06
CA HIS A 152 12.27 -14.58 15.52
C HIS A 152 11.02 -13.73 15.27
N TRP A 153 9.80 -14.22 15.56
CA TRP A 153 8.54 -13.50 15.31
C TRP A 153 8.53 -12.11 15.96
N ARG A 154 9.13 -11.95 17.16
CA ARG A 154 9.25 -10.65 17.83
C ARG A 154 10.08 -9.64 17.03
N SER A 155 11.05 -10.10 16.24
CA SER A 155 11.89 -9.26 15.37
C SER A 155 11.22 -9.03 14.01
N ILE A 156 10.64 -10.06 13.40
CA ILE A 156 9.85 -9.97 12.16
C ILE A 156 8.68 -8.99 12.35
N ARG A 157 7.90 -9.16 13.42
CA ARG A 157 6.79 -8.26 13.78
C ARG A 157 7.29 -6.84 14.08
N LYS A 158 8.48 -6.66 14.64
CA LYS A 158 9.10 -5.32 14.75
C LYS A 158 9.38 -4.73 13.36
N LEU A 159 9.98 -5.46 12.43
CA LEU A 159 10.24 -4.95 11.07
C LEU A 159 8.95 -4.55 10.34
N VAL A 160 7.90 -5.37 10.43
CA VAL A 160 6.58 -5.07 9.85
C VAL A 160 5.91 -3.88 10.55
N PHE A 161 5.81 -3.87 11.89
CA PHE A 161 5.04 -2.85 12.62
C PHE A 161 5.82 -1.58 12.97
N LEU A 162 7.15 -1.59 12.85
CA LEU A 162 7.93 -0.36 12.86
C LEU A 162 7.30 0.64 11.88
N LYS A 163 7.28 1.90 12.30
CA LYS A 163 7.08 2.97 11.35
C LYS A 163 8.25 2.86 10.37
N THR A 164 7.93 2.66 9.09
CA THR A 164 8.55 3.49 8.07
C THR A 164 8.36 4.94 8.53
N LYS A 165 9.30 5.44 9.35
CA LYS A 165 9.51 6.88 9.58
C LYS A 165 9.59 7.43 8.18
N LYS A 166 8.50 8.04 7.68
CA LYS A 166 8.25 8.32 6.25
C LYS A 166 9.60 8.50 5.57
N GLN A 167 10.05 7.51 4.76
CA GLN A 167 11.34 7.59 4.08
C GLN A 167 11.31 8.98 3.46
N LYS A 168 12.12 9.91 4.00
CA LYS A 168 11.91 11.32 3.67
C LYS A 168 12.22 11.36 2.20
N THR A 169 11.20 11.56 1.37
CA THR A 169 11.38 11.63 -0.07
C THR A 169 12.08 12.95 -0.30
N ILE A 170 13.40 12.94 -0.15
CA ILE A 170 14.26 14.10 -0.25
C ILE A 170 14.25 14.45 -1.74
N ARG A 171 13.21 15.19 -2.13
CA ARG A 171 12.98 15.66 -3.48
C ARG A 171 14.28 16.26 -3.97
N ARG A 172 14.88 15.66 -5.00
CA ARG A 172 16.09 16.19 -5.64
C ARG A 172 15.81 17.67 -5.94
N SER A 173 16.68 18.53 -5.44
CA SER A 173 16.49 19.98 -5.56
C SER A 173 16.43 20.36 -7.04
N LYS A 174 15.50 21.25 -7.41
CA LYS A 174 15.51 21.86 -8.75
C LYS A 174 16.86 22.55 -9.05
N ASN A 175 17.61 22.93 -8.02
CA ASN A 175 18.89 23.64 -8.13
C ASN A 175 20.08 22.75 -7.68
N SER A 176 20.17 21.51 -8.18
CA SER A 176 21.21 20.53 -7.78
C SER A 176 22.63 21.11 -7.81
N LYS A 177 23.05 21.73 -8.92
CA LYS A 177 24.39 22.34 -9.09
C LYS A 177 24.73 23.37 -8.01
N ARG A 178 23.75 24.20 -7.61
CA ARG A 178 23.91 25.19 -6.53
C ARG A 178 24.05 24.53 -5.17
N ASP A 179 23.23 23.52 -4.92
CA ASP A 179 23.17 22.84 -3.62
C ASP A 179 24.41 21.94 -3.41
N GLU A 180 25.00 21.41 -4.48
CA GLU A 180 26.34 20.82 -4.50
C GLU A 180 27.46 21.83 -4.27
N LEU A 181 27.38 23.03 -4.86
CA LEU A 181 28.37 24.09 -4.64
C LEU A 181 28.35 24.56 -3.17
N ILE A 182 27.16 24.73 -2.59
CA ILE A 182 26.96 24.98 -1.15
C ILE A 182 27.63 23.87 -0.33
N TRP A 183 27.41 22.59 -0.68
CA TRP A 183 28.01 21.46 0.02
C TRP A 183 29.55 21.46 -0.07
N LYS A 184 30.11 21.63 -1.27
CA LYS A 184 31.57 21.71 -1.52
C LYS A 184 32.22 22.84 -0.73
N LEU A 185 31.59 24.03 -0.70
CA LEU A 185 32.08 25.15 0.11
C LEU A 185 31.95 24.88 1.62
N TYR A 186 30.88 24.22 2.08
CA TYR A 186 30.68 23.95 3.50
C TYR A 186 31.61 22.86 4.06
N GLN A 187 32.08 21.92 3.23
CA GLN A 187 33.05 20.90 3.64
C GLN A 187 34.46 21.46 3.91
N LYS A 188 34.86 22.57 3.26
CA LYS A 188 36.16 23.23 3.45
C LYS A 188 36.49 23.52 4.92
N THR A 189 37.77 23.52 5.32
CA THR A 189 38.14 23.87 6.70
C THR A 189 37.79 25.32 7.05
N ARG A 190 37.84 25.69 8.35
CA ARG A 190 37.64 27.10 8.75
C ARG A 190 38.70 28.02 8.13
N ILE A 191 39.94 27.54 8.04
CA ILE A 191 41.09 28.27 7.49
C ILE A 191 40.87 28.53 5.98
N GLU A 192 40.48 27.52 5.21
CA GLU A 192 40.17 27.66 3.77
C GLU A 192 39.00 28.60 3.43
N LEU A 193 38.11 28.86 4.39
CA LEU A 193 37.02 29.83 4.27
C LEU A 193 37.41 31.24 4.76
N GLY A 194 38.61 31.39 5.31
CA GLY A 194 39.08 32.62 5.95
C GLY A 194 38.24 33.00 7.17
N LEU A 195 37.87 32.02 8.00
CA LEU A 195 37.04 32.20 9.19
C LEU A 195 37.88 32.38 10.46
N THR A 196 37.74 33.52 11.11
CA THR A 196 38.30 33.85 12.43
C THR A 196 37.53 33.15 13.57
N ARG A 197 37.87 33.41 14.84
CA ARG A 197 37.20 32.79 16.00
C ARG A 197 35.86 33.47 16.29
N GLY A 198 34.77 32.71 16.29
CA GLY A 198 33.40 33.20 16.54
C GLY A 198 32.51 33.25 15.30
N GLU A 199 33.07 33.39 14.09
CA GLU A 199 32.28 33.45 12.86
C GLU A 199 31.60 32.12 12.49
N TYR A 200 30.43 32.19 11.87
CA TYR A 200 29.63 31.02 11.47
C TYR A 200 29.85 30.63 9.99
N LYS A 201 29.96 29.33 9.71
CA LYS A 201 30.31 28.80 8.37
C LYS A 201 29.26 29.13 7.30
N ASP A 202 27.99 29.04 7.65
CA ASP A 202 26.84 29.31 6.79
C ASP A 202 26.76 30.78 6.35
N VAL A 203 27.04 31.72 7.26
CA VAL A 203 27.16 33.15 6.93
C VAL A 203 28.27 33.37 5.91
N ARG A 204 29.46 32.81 6.14
CA ARG A 204 30.59 32.97 5.21
C ARG A 204 30.37 32.29 3.87
N VAL A 205 29.71 31.13 3.82
CA VAL A 205 29.31 30.47 2.57
C VAL A 205 28.26 31.29 1.81
N SER A 206 27.31 31.95 2.51
CA SER A 206 26.39 32.93 1.90
C SER A 206 27.17 34.06 1.21
N THR A 207 28.08 34.71 1.92
CA THR A 207 28.90 35.82 1.39
C THR A 207 29.75 35.37 0.19
N ILE A 208 30.33 34.17 0.23
CA ILE A 208 31.13 33.63 -0.90
C ILE A 208 30.24 33.36 -2.13
N LEU A 209 29.03 32.86 -1.95
CA LEU A 209 28.09 32.57 -3.04
C LEU A 209 27.57 33.83 -3.71
N GLU A 210 27.28 34.88 -2.93
CA GLU A 210 26.88 36.18 -3.47
C GLU A 210 28.04 36.87 -4.19
N LEU A 211 29.21 36.99 -3.56
CA LEU A 211 30.35 37.73 -4.12
C LEU A 211 31.07 37.03 -5.29
N LYS A 212 31.18 35.69 -5.29
CA LYS A 212 31.94 34.95 -6.35
C LYS A 212 31.07 34.30 -7.42
N TYR A 213 29.76 34.16 -7.18
CA TYR A 213 28.86 33.45 -8.09
C TYR A 213 27.53 34.19 -8.35
N GLY A 214 27.29 35.35 -7.72
CA GLY A 214 26.04 36.12 -7.85
C GLY A 214 24.81 35.46 -7.21
N ILE A 215 24.99 34.37 -6.44
CA ILE A 215 23.88 33.54 -5.94
C ILE A 215 23.51 33.97 -4.52
N LYS A 216 22.44 34.76 -4.39
CA LYS A 216 21.88 35.14 -3.08
C LYS A 216 21.21 33.92 -2.41
N VAL A 217 21.72 33.49 -1.26
CA VAL A 217 21.18 32.35 -0.46
C VAL A 217 21.37 32.64 1.03
N THR A 218 20.29 32.71 1.81
CA THR A 218 20.39 33.02 3.25
C THR A 218 21.10 31.91 4.05
N PRO A 219 21.71 32.22 5.21
CA PRO A 219 22.38 31.23 6.06
C PRO A 219 21.48 30.06 6.49
N GLU A 220 20.19 30.31 6.76
CA GLU A 220 19.20 29.29 7.14
C GLU A 220 18.94 28.32 6.00
N ASN A 221 18.94 28.82 4.76
CA ASN A 221 18.81 27.97 3.58
C ASN A 221 20.07 27.12 3.37
N ILE A 222 21.26 27.66 3.65
CA ILE A 222 22.51 26.88 3.68
C ILE A 222 22.44 25.79 4.77
N ARG A 223 22.01 26.09 6.00
CA ARG A 223 21.80 25.09 7.07
C ARG A 223 20.87 23.96 6.62
N LYS A 224 19.70 24.31 6.04
CA LYS A 224 18.72 23.33 5.53
C LYS A 224 19.30 22.45 4.40
N ILE A 225 20.06 23.05 3.47
CA ILE A 225 20.70 22.34 2.36
C ILE A 225 21.80 21.40 2.89
N VAL A 226 22.67 21.87 3.77
CA VAL A 226 23.76 21.08 4.40
C VAL A 226 23.21 19.92 5.21
N GLN A 227 22.18 20.15 6.04
CA GLN A 227 21.53 19.09 6.81
C GLN A 227 20.94 18.00 5.90
N ARG A 228 20.25 18.41 4.82
CA ARG A 228 19.68 17.50 3.82
C ARG A 228 20.75 16.73 3.03
N MET A 229 21.90 17.36 2.73
CA MET A 229 23.02 16.72 2.01
C MET A 229 23.78 15.72 2.88
N ARG A 230 23.85 15.92 4.21
CA ARG A 230 24.28 14.89 5.17
C ARG A 230 23.34 13.69 5.12
N THR A 231 22.05 13.88 5.36
CA THR A 231 21.05 12.79 5.32
C THR A 231 20.99 12.05 3.98
N LEU A 232 21.42 12.64 2.86
CA LEU A 232 21.52 11.99 1.55
C LEU A 232 22.80 11.18 1.32
N ARG A 233 23.77 11.21 2.24
CA ARG A 233 25.07 10.52 2.15
C ARG A 233 25.35 9.63 3.37
N ASP A 234 24.68 9.89 4.48
CA ASP A 234 24.67 9.08 5.70
C ASP A 234 23.51 8.03 5.64
N SER A 235 23.04 7.66 4.45
CA SER A 235 21.93 6.73 4.15
C SER A 235 22.21 5.93 2.89
#